data_AF-A0A453RC96-F1
#
_entry.id   AF-A0A453RC96-F1
#
_cell.length_a   1.000
_cell.length_b   1.000
_cell.length_c   1.000
_cell.angle_alpha   90.00
_cell.angle_beta   90.00
_cell.angle_gamma   90.00
#
_symmetry.space_group_name_H-M   'P 1'
#
loop_
_entity.id
_entity.type
_entity.pdbx_description
1 polymer ?
#
loop_
_entity_poly.entity_id
_entity_poly.type
_entity_poly.pdbx_seq_one_letter_code
_entity_poly.pdbx_strand_id
1 'polypeptide(L)'
;LGITIISTITVKMHSSMKYLRSKLCHYMRPKCHPIFYDSNINSLGTVRLNIYQAFLLCAMKFHCYMRSMPYSSISKPELLHVIKKTFRYMHSLIVSRMQDMELQSNVRPVLKLRRKETNWLGLSAYIRVLQKKQSRYKDLLALLIAEAEGYGHMDRDSDSLCYAVDDSHSSMFWKFKY
;
A
#
# COMPACT_ATOMS: atom_id res chain seq x y z
N LEU A 1 20.02 13.00 8.77
CA LEU A 1 18.75 12.83 9.53
C LEU A 1 18.07 11.54 9.08
N GLY A 2 18.06 10.50 9.92
CA GLY A 2 17.38 9.23 9.60
C GLY A 2 15.98 9.20 10.20
N ILE A 3 14.94 9.09 9.35
CA ILE A 3 13.55 8.95 9.80
C ILE A 3 13.32 7.51 10.25
N THR A 4 12.78 7.32 11.45
CA THR A 4 12.42 5.99 11.97
C THR A 4 10.91 5.81 11.95
N ILE A 5 10.39 4.82 11.23
CA ILE A 5 8.95 4.63 11.03
C ILE A 5 8.22 4.34 12.34
N ILE A 6 8.86 3.68 13.30
CA ILE A 6 8.24 3.35 14.59
C ILE A 6 7.83 4.59 15.38
N SER A 7 8.53 5.73 15.24
CA SER A 7 8.16 6.98 15.91
C SER A 7 6.97 7.70 15.26
N THR A 8 6.49 7.20 14.11
CA THR A 8 5.36 7.77 13.36
C THR A 8 4.06 6.99 13.55
N ILE A 9 4.04 6.01 14.46
CA ILE A 9 2.89 5.18 14.76
C ILE A 9 2.57 5.18 16.26
N THR A 10 1.29 5.02 16.59
CA THR A 10 0.83 4.77 17.95
C THR A 10 0.48 3.30 18.09
N VAL A 11 1.11 2.61 19.03
CA VAL A 11 0.92 1.18 19.33
C VAL A 11 0.11 1.01 20.61
N LYS A 12 -0.74 -0.02 20.67
CA LYS A 12 -1.40 -0.49 21.90
C LYS A 12 -0.78 -1.81 22.35
N MET A 13 -0.61 -1.99 23.66
CA MET A 13 0.02 -3.17 24.27
C MET A 13 -0.78 -4.47 24.02
N HIS A 14 -2.11 -4.39 23.93
CA HIS A 14 -2.99 -5.49 23.51
C HIS A 14 -3.53 -5.22 22.10
N SER A 15 -2.80 -5.69 21.10
CA SER A 15 -3.09 -5.45 19.69
C SER A 15 -3.61 -6.72 19.02
N SER A 16 -4.83 -6.65 18.47
CA SER A 16 -5.48 -7.72 17.71
C SER A 16 -5.35 -7.53 16.20
N MET A 17 -5.73 -8.55 15.42
CA MET A 17 -5.84 -8.42 13.96
C MET A 17 -6.81 -7.31 13.51
N LYS A 18 -7.90 -7.10 14.25
CA LYS A 18 -8.83 -5.99 14.01
C LYS A 18 -8.15 -4.63 14.21
N TYR A 19 -7.31 -4.53 15.24
CA TYR A 19 -6.52 -3.33 15.50
C TYR A 19 -5.51 -3.06 14.38
N LEU A 20 -4.75 -4.08 13.95
CA LEU A 20 -3.81 -3.97 12.83
C LEU A 20 -4.52 -3.44 11.58
N ARG A 21 -5.61 -4.10 11.17
CA ARG A 21 -6.40 -3.70 10.01
C ARG A 21 -6.87 -2.25 10.12
N SER A 22 -7.41 -1.85 11.28
CA SER A 22 -7.87 -0.48 11.50
C SER A 22 -6.73 0.53 11.32
N LYS A 23 -5.54 0.25 11.87
CA LYS A 23 -4.37 1.13 11.73
C LYS A 23 -3.90 1.27 10.28
N LEU A 24 -3.88 0.18 9.52
CA LEU A 24 -3.52 0.22 8.09
C LEU A 24 -4.55 1.03 7.28
N CYS A 25 -5.85 0.82 7.51
CA CYS A 25 -6.91 1.58 6.85
C CYS A 25 -6.89 3.07 7.23
N HIS A 26 -6.70 3.41 8.52
CA HIS A 26 -6.61 4.80 8.97
C HIS A 26 -5.42 5.52 8.33
N TYR A 27 -4.28 4.84 8.17
CA TYR A 27 -3.14 5.39 7.46
C TYR A 27 -3.46 5.67 5.97
N MET A 28 -4.23 4.80 5.31
CA MET A 28 -4.61 4.98 3.90
C MET A 28 -5.60 6.13 3.68
N ARG A 29 -6.49 6.38 4.64
CA ARG A 29 -7.58 7.36 4.48
C ARG A 29 -7.13 8.73 3.97
N PRO A 30 -6.13 9.43 4.55
CA PRO A 30 -5.67 10.72 4.03
C PRO A 30 -4.98 10.62 2.66
N LYS A 31 -4.47 9.44 2.27
CA LYS A 31 -3.82 9.22 0.98
C LYS A 31 -4.82 9.08 -0.16
N CYS A 32 -6.08 8.79 0.13
CA CYS A 32 -7.13 8.60 -0.87
C CYS A 32 -7.79 9.92 -1.32
N HIS A 33 -7.08 11.06 -1.33
CA HIS A 33 -7.67 12.33 -1.79
C HIS A 33 -7.67 12.37 -3.33
N PRO A 34 -8.76 12.81 -4.00
CA PRO A 34 -8.87 12.83 -5.46
C PRO A 34 -7.71 13.52 -6.20
N ILE A 35 -7.16 14.59 -5.61
CA ILE A 35 -6.04 15.35 -6.18
C ILE A 35 -4.81 14.49 -6.56
N PHE A 36 -4.61 13.35 -5.91
CA PHE A 36 -3.48 12.45 -6.20
C PHE A 36 -3.75 11.46 -7.34
N TYR A 37 -5.01 11.30 -7.75
CA TYR A 37 -5.45 10.25 -8.67
C TYR A 37 -6.22 10.78 -9.88
N ASP A 38 -6.56 12.07 -9.90
CA ASP A 38 -7.15 12.71 -11.05
C ASP A 38 -6.14 12.79 -12.20
N SER A 39 -6.50 12.12 -13.29
CA SER A 39 -5.72 11.97 -14.52
C SER A 39 -5.82 13.19 -15.44
N ASN A 40 -6.64 14.19 -15.09
CA ASN A 40 -6.62 15.49 -15.75
C ASN A 40 -5.40 16.34 -15.32
N ILE A 41 -4.88 16.09 -14.11
CA ILE A 41 -3.78 16.88 -13.52
C ILE A 41 -2.54 16.04 -13.20
N ASN A 42 -2.64 14.71 -13.15
CA ASN A 42 -1.52 13.81 -12.94
C ASN A 42 -1.32 12.89 -14.15
N SER A 43 -0.05 12.61 -14.47
CA SER A 43 0.28 11.55 -15.42
C SER A 43 -0.16 10.18 -14.89
N LEU A 44 -0.39 9.23 -15.80
CA LEU A 44 -0.73 7.85 -15.42
C LEU A 44 0.33 7.19 -14.53
N GLY A 45 1.61 7.52 -14.77
CA GLY A 45 2.74 7.08 -13.94
C GLY A 45 2.68 7.68 -12.54
N THR A 46 2.40 8.98 -12.43
CA THR A 46 2.23 9.67 -11.13
C THR A 46 1.07 9.08 -10.32
N VAL A 47 -0.07 8.81 -10.94
CA VAL A 47 -1.23 8.17 -10.27
C VAL A 47 -0.82 6.83 -9.64
N ARG A 48 -0.10 5.98 -10.40
CA ARG A 48 0.37 4.66 -9.92
C ARG A 48 1.49 4.78 -8.89
N LEU A 49 2.40 5.74 -9.07
CA LEU A 49 3.48 6.04 -8.11
C LEU A 49 2.92 6.46 -6.76
N ASN A 50 1.89 7.32 -6.73
CA ASN A 50 1.23 7.75 -5.50
C ASN A 50 0.64 6.55 -4.72
N ILE A 51 0.05 5.59 -5.43
CA ILE A 51 -0.48 4.34 -4.84
C ILE A 51 0.66 3.48 -4.30
N TYR A 52 1.69 3.25 -5.13
CA TYR A 52 2.83 2.42 -4.77
C TYR A 52 3.54 2.95 -3.52
N GLN A 53 3.85 4.23 -3.48
CA GLN A 53 4.49 4.90 -2.34
C GLN A 53 3.62 4.88 -1.08
N ALA A 54 2.30 5.04 -1.23
CA ALA A 54 1.39 4.87 -0.10
C ALA A 54 1.47 3.45 0.47
N PHE A 55 1.53 2.42 -0.39
CA PHE A 55 1.68 1.03 0.05
C PHE A 55 3.07 0.72 0.60
N LEU A 56 4.16 1.30 0.09
CA LEU A 56 5.50 1.14 0.65
C LEU A 56 5.52 1.56 2.12
N LEU A 57 5.04 2.78 2.42
CA LEU A 57 5.00 3.25 3.80
C LEU A 57 4.03 2.46 4.65
N CYS A 58 2.92 1.98 4.07
CA CYS A 58 2.00 1.10 4.77
C CYS A 58 2.66 -0.24 5.16
N ALA A 59 3.45 -0.83 4.27
CA ALA A 59 4.19 -2.06 4.54
C ALA A 59 5.26 -1.85 5.62
N MET A 60 5.92 -0.69 5.63
CA MET A 60 6.87 -0.33 6.69
C MET A 60 6.14 -0.16 8.03
N LYS A 61 4.99 0.52 8.06
CA LYS A 61 4.16 0.66 9.26
C LYS A 61 3.61 -0.70 9.71
N PHE A 62 3.20 -1.56 8.79
CA PHE A 62 2.79 -2.94 9.07
C PHE A 62 3.91 -3.69 9.79
N HIS A 63 5.16 -3.60 9.30
CA HIS A 63 6.29 -4.21 9.99
C HIS A 63 6.44 -3.70 11.42
N CYS A 64 6.39 -2.39 11.64
CA CYS A 64 6.48 -1.81 12.97
C CYS A 64 5.33 -2.28 13.89
N TYR A 65 4.08 -2.32 13.41
CA TYR A 65 2.96 -2.87 14.19
C TYR A 65 3.17 -4.34 14.54
N MET A 66 3.60 -5.17 13.60
CA MET A 66 3.89 -6.59 13.83
C MET A 66 5.03 -6.80 14.82
N ARG A 67 6.02 -5.90 14.86
CA ARG A 67 7.12 -5.94 15.84
C ARG A 67 6.67 -5.59 17.26
N SER A 68 5.64 -4.77 17.40
CA SER A 68 5.16 -4.31 18.69
C SER A 68 3.95 -5.11 19.20
N MET A 69 3.42 -6.03 18.40
CA MET A 69 2.45 -7.03 18.83
C MET A 69 3.14 -8.07 19.72
N PRO A 70 2.52 -8.53 20.82
CA PRO A 70 2.99 -9.71 21.54
C PRO A 70 3.07 -10.89 20.57
N TYR A 71 3.95 -11.87 20.81
CA TYR A 71 4.07 -13.07 19.98
C TYR A 71 2.71 -13.77 19.87
N SER A 72 1.98 -13.41 18.83
CA SER A 72 0.63 -13.86 18.58
C SER A 72 0.71 -14.94 17.50
N SER A 73 0.00 -16.04 17.71
CA SER A 73 -0.21 -17.14 16.77
C SER A 73 -1.05 -16.74 15.54
N ILE A 74 -0.85 -15.52 15.02
CA ILE A 74 -1.56 -15.04 13.84
C ILE A 74 -1.08 -15.84 12.63
N SER A 75 -2.05 -16.43 11.95
CA SER A 75 -1.82 -17.21 10.74
C SER A 75 -1.39 -16.31 9.56
N LYS A 76 -0.43 -16.76 8.74
CA LYS A 76 0.07 -16.00 7.58
C LYS A 76 -1.04 -15.74 6.54
N PRO A 77 -1.91 -16.71 6.22
CA PRO A 77 -3.13 -16.46 5.46
C PRO A 77 -4.01 -15.32 6.00
N GLU A 78 -4.16 -15.19 7.32
CA GLU A 78 -4.95 -14.09 7.91
C GLU A 78 -4.25 -12.74 7.72
N LEU A 79 -2.92 -12.69 7.84
CA LEU A 79 -2.13 -11.49 7.53
C LEU A 79 -2.30 -11.09 6.07
N LEU A 80 -2.18 -12.04 5.14
CA LEU A 80 -2.42 -11.80 3.71
C LEU A 80 -3.83 -11.24 3.48
N HIS A 81 -4.84 -11.82 4.13
CA HIS A 81 -6.21 -11.33 4.03
C HIS A 81 -6.35 -9.87 4.47
N VAL A 82 -5.71 -9.49 5.59
CA VAL A 82 -5.73 -8.10 6.08
C VAL A 82 -5.01 -7.16 5.14
N ILE A 83 -3.85 -7.55 4.61
CA ILE A 83 -3.09 -6.79 3.62
C ILE A 83 -3.96 -6.53 2.36
N LYS A 84 -4.54 -7.58 1.77
CA LYS A 84 -5.44 -7.48 0.61
C LYS A 84 -6.69 -6.64 0.92
N LYS A 85 -7.16 -6.65 2.17
CA LYS A 85 -8.29 -5.81 2.59
C LYS A 85 -7.92 -4.33 2.62
N THR A 86 -6.68 -3.99 3.00
CA THR A 86 -6.17 -2.62 2.91
C THR A 86 -6.08 -2.15 1.45
N PHE A 87 -5.70 -3.02 0.51
CA PHE A 87 -5.65 -2.68 -0.92
C PHE A 87 -7.05 -2.37 -1.47
N ARG A 88 -8.01 -3.26 -1.20
CA ARG A 88 -9.42 -3.07 -1.56
C ARG A 88 -10.00 -1.80 -0.95
N TYR A 89 -9.69 -1.54 0.33
CA TYR A 89 -10.13 -0.33 1.02
C TYR A 89 -9.64 0.94 0.33
N MET A 90 -8.34 1.02 -0.02
CA MET A 90 -7.78 2.16 -0.72
C MET A 90 -8.45 2.39 -2.08
N HIS A 91 -8.56 1.34 -2.91
CA HIS A 91 -9.21 1.46 -4.22
C HIS A 91 -10.65 1.97 -4.10
N SER A 92 -11.46 1.33 -3.24
CA SER A 92 -12.86 1.73 -3.03
C SER A 92 -12.99 3.16 -2.51
N LEU A 93 -12.11 3.60 -1.60
CA LEU A 93 -12.16 4.95 -1.05
C LEU A 93 -11.74 6.00 -2.08
N ILE A 94 -10.77 5.71 -2.96
CA ILE A 94 -10.41 6.60 -4.06
C ILE A 94 -11.60 6.76 -5.00
N VAL A 95 -12.21 5.66 -5.46
CA VAL A 95 -13.37 5.70 -6.36
C VAL A 95 -14.51 6.52 -5.75
N SER A 96 -14.87 6.23 -4.50
CA SER A 96 -15.93 6.95 -3.78
C SER A 96 -15.65 8.45 -3.71
N ARG A 97 -14.43 8.86 -3.35
CA ARG A 97 -14.10 10.28 -3.21
C ARG A 97 -13.99 11.04 -4.53
N MET A 98 -13.59 10.36 -5.60
CA MET A 98 -13.61 10.94 -6.94
C MET A 98 -15.05 11.25 -7.36
N GLN A 99 -15.99 10.33 -7.08
CA GLN A 99 -17.43 10.54 -7.30
C GLN A 99 -18.00 11.65 -6.41
N ASP A 100 -17.66 11.67 -5.12
CA ASP A 100 -18.10 12.72 -4.20
C ASP A 100 -17.64 14.12 -4.66
N MET A 101 -16.41 14.24 -5.16
CA MET A 101 -15.86 15.49 -5.69
C MET A 101 -16.61 15.98 -6.92
N GLU A 102 -17.01 15.07 -7.82
CA GLU A 102 -17.84 15.40 -8.99
C GLU A 102 -19.23 15.92 -8.59
N LEU A 103 -19.82 15.38 -7.52
CA LEU A 103 -21.13 15.81 -7.02
C LEU A 103 -21.08 17.13 -6.25
N GLN A 104 -19.96 17.41 -5.57
CA GLN A 104 -19.83 18.57 -4.67
C GLN A 104 -19.15 19.78 -5.31
N SER A 105 -18.51 19.61 -6.47
CA SER A 105 -17.79 20.67 -7.16
C SER A 105 -18.07 20.62 -8.66
N ASN A 106 -17.93 21.76 -9.35
CA ASN A 106 -18.01 21.80 -10.81
C ASN A 106 -16.76 21.19 -11.51
N VAL A 107 -16.00 20.35 -10.79
CA VAL A 107 -14.81 19.65 -11.30
C VAL A 107 -15.21 18.21 -11.60
N ARG A 108 -14.84 17.70 -12.78
CA ARG A 108 -15.06 16.30 -13.18
C ARG A 108 -13.73 15.55 -13.18
N PRO A 109 -13.30 14.99 -12.04
CA PRO A 109 -12.02 14.31 -11.96
C PRO A 109 -12.07 12.98 -12.71
N VAL A 110 -10.97 12.61 -13.37
CA VAL A 110 -10.89 11.39 -14.19
C VAL A 110 -10.00 10.35 -13.52
N LEU A 111 -10.54 9.17 -13.20
CA LEU A 111 -9.75 8.07 -12.63
C LEU A 111 -9.37 7.03 -13.69
N LYS A 112 -8.12 7.05 -14.18
CA LYS A 112 -7.57 6.01 -15.07
C LYS A 112 -6.76 4.95 -14.31
N LEU A 113 -7.44 4.23 -13.44
CA LEU A 113 -6.86 3.20 -12.57
C LEU A 113 -7.82 2.02 -12.42
N ARG A 114 -7.32 0.80 -12.67
CA ARG A 114 -8.07 -0.45 -12.48
C ARG A 114 -7.77 -1.05 -11.11
N ARG A 115 -8.77 -1.71 -10.52
CA ARG A 115 -8.61 -2.44 -9.24
C ARG A 115 -7.46 -3.45 -9.25
N LYS A 116 -7.25 -4.14 -10.37
CA LYS A 116 -6.14 -5.08 -10.53
C LYS A 116 -4.77 -4.40 -10.40
N GLU A 117 -4.63 -3.19 -10.93
CA GLU A 117 -3.40 -2.40 -10.84
C GLU A 117 -3.15 -1.99 -9.39
N THR A 118 -4.18 -1.54 -8.66
CA THR A 118 -4.04 -1.20 -7.23
C THR A 118 -3.61 -2.39 -6.39
N ASN A 119 -4.20 -3.58 -6.64
CA ASN A 119 -3.82 -4.79 -5.92
C ASN A 119 -2.37 -5.19 -6.24
N TRP A 120 -1.98 -5.18 -7.52
CA TRP A 120 -0.62 -5.51 -7.94
C TRP A 120 0.40 -4.54 -7.35
N LEU A 121 0.16 -3.23 -7.41
CA LEU A 121 1.02 -2.22 -6.78
C LEU A 121 1.15 -2.44 -5.26
N GLY A 122 0.06 -2.81 -4.60
CA GLY A 122 0.06 -3.17 -3.18
C GLY A 122 0.93 -4.38 -2.88
N LEU A 123 0.80 -5.46 -3.67
CA LEU A 123 1.61 -6.67 -3.53
C LEU A 123 3.09 -6.35 -3.77
N SER A 124 3.42 -5.69 -4.89
CA SER A 124 4.78 -5.28 -5.24
C SER A 124 5.44 -4.45 -4.13
N ALA A 125 4.71 -3.50 -3.55
CA ALA A 125 5.21 -2.68 -2.45
C ALA A 125 5.46 -3.50 -1.18
N TYR A 126 4.54 -4.38 -0.80
CA TYR A 126 4.69 -5.24 0.38
C TYR A 126 5.83 -6.23 0.22
N ILE A 127 5.96 -6.88 -0.94
CA ILE A 127 7.06 -7.77 -1.27
C ILE A 127 8.38 -7.02 -1.15
N ARG A 128 8.52 -5.87 -1.83
CA ARG A 128 9.73 -5.03 -1.82
C ARG A 128 10.20 -4.66 -0.42
N VAL A 129 9.26 -4.30 0.46
CA VAL A 129 9.56 -3.88 1.85
C VAL A 129 9.88 -5.07 2.76
N LEU A 130 9.11 -6.16 2.66
CA LEU A 130 9.24 -7.32 3.55
C LEU A 130 10.39 -8.25 3.16
N GLN A 131 10.85 -8.24 1.90
CA GLN A 131 12.06 -8.94 1.47
C GLN A 131 13.28 -8.52 2.29
N LYS A 132 13.40 -7.24 2.66
CA LYS A 132 14.46 -6.74 3.56
C LYS A 132 14.37 -7.31 4.98
N LYS A 133 13.29 -8.02 5.31
CA LYS A 133 12.96 -8.61 6.61
C LYS A 133 12.64 -10.11 6.48
N GLN A 134 13.20 -10.78 5.46
CA GLN A 134 12.85 -12.15 5.07
C GLN A 134 12.88 -13.17 6.22
N SER A 135 13.81 -13.05 7.17
CA SER A 135 13.92 -13.99 8.30
C SER A 135 12.65 -14.05 9.16
N ARG A 136 11.89 -12.96 9.24
CA ARG A 136 10.61 -12.90 9.96
C ARG A 136 9.41 -13.24 9.08
N TYR A 137 9.49 -12.98 7.78
CA TYR A 137 8.34 -12.99 6.88
C TYR A 137 8.41 -14.03 5.76
N LYS A 138 9.35 -14.99 5.79
CA LYS A 138 9.53 -16.01 4.74
C LYS A 138 8.21 -16.59 4.22
N ASP A 139 7.37 -17.10 5.11
CA ASP A 139 6.10 -17.74 4.72
C ASP A 139 5.07 -16.74 4.20
N LEU A 140 5.00 -15.54 4.78
CA LEU A 140 4.12 -14.49 4.29
C LEU A 140 4.58 -13.96 2.92
N LEU A 141 5.89 -13.89 2.69
CA LEU A 141 6.49 -13.52 1.41
C LEU A 141 6.13 -14.55 0.34
N ALA A 142 6.22 -15.86 0.64
CA ALA A 142 5.81 -16.90 -0.29
C ALA A 142 4.35 -16.74 -0.71
N LEU A 143 3.45 -16.44 0.24
CA LEU A 143 2.04 -16.18 -0.05
C LEU A 143 1.82 -14.90 -0.88
N LEU A 144 2.56 -13.82 -0.59
CA LEU A 144 2.46 -12.57 -1.34
C LEU A 144 2.96 -12.73 -2.78
N ILE A 145 4.05 -13.47 -2.98
CA ILE A 145 4.64 -13.76 -4.29
C ILE A 145 3.67 -14.62 -5.12
N ALA A 146 3.15 -15.71 -4.54
CA ALA A 146 2.16 -16.56 -5.22
C ALA A 146 0.89 -15.78 -5.60
N GLU A 147 0.43 -14.86 -4.74
CA GLU A 147 -0.69 -13.97 -5.10
C GLU A 147 -0.33 -12.99 -6.23
N ALA A 148 0.90 -12.47 -6.24
CA ALA A 148 1.37 -11.53 -7.27
C ALA A 148 1.52 -12.21 -8.64
N GLU A 149 1.94 -13.48 -8.69
CA GLU A 149 2.02 -14.27 -9.91
C GLU A 149 0.68 -14.38 -10.65
N GLY A 150 -0.44 -14.40 -9.90
CA GLY A 150 -1.79 -14.41 -10.48
C GLY A 150 -2.16 -13.14 -11.27
N TYR A 151 -1.36 -12.07 -11.17
CA TYR A 151 -1.53 -10.85 -11.96
C TYR A 151 -0.63 -10.78 -13.20
N GLY A 152 0.31 -11.73 -13.36
CA GLY A 152 1.32 -11.71 -14.40
C GLY A 152 2.32 -10.55 -14.26
N HIS A 153 3.03 -10.26 -15.34
CA HIS A 153 4.05 -9.20 -15.40
C HIS A 153 3.46 -7.84 -15.81
N MET A 154 2.55 -7.31 -15.00
CA MET A 154 1.83 -6.06 -15.33
C MET A 154 2.74 -4.85 -15.58
N ASP A 155 3.94 -4.83 -14.99
CA ASP A 155 4.97 -3.82 -15.22
C ASP A 155 5.56 -3.85 -16.62
N ARG A 156 5.75 -5.04 -17.21
CA ARG A 156 6.29 -5.18 -18.57
C ARG A 156 5.30 -4.73 -19.63
N ASP A 157 4.02 -4.85 -19.33
CA ASP A 157 2.93 -4.49 -20.24
C ASP A 157 2.45 -3.04 -20.07
N SER A 158 3.02 -2.27 -19.13
CA SER A 158 2.60 -0.90 -18.86
C SER A 158 3.74 -0.02 -18.35
N ASP A 159 4.16 0.93 -19.19
CA ASP A 159 5.15 1.96 -18.84
C ASP A 159 4.79 2.70 -17.55
N SER A 160 3.50 2.95 -17.34
CA SER A 160 3.01 3.64 -16.14
C SER A 160 3.12 2.82 -14.86
N LEU A 161 3.05 1.49 -14.94
CA LEU A 161 3.29 0.59 -13.80
C LEU A 161 4.79 0.38 -13.59
N CYS A 162 5.55 0.21 -14.66
CA CYS A 162 7.02 0.15 -14.64
C CYS A 162 7.59 1.40 -13.94
N TYR A 163 7.18 2.58 -14.39
CA TYR A 163 7.52 3.87 -13.77
C TYR A 163 7.18 3.91 -12.27
N ALA A 164 6.02 3.39 -11.87
CA ALA A 164 5.62 3.45 -10.47
C ALA A 164 6.48 2.61 -9.53
N VAL A 165 6.99 1.47 -10.01
CA VAL A 165 7.77 0.52 -9.19
C VAL A 165 9.28 0.68 -9.31
N ASP A 166 9.77 1.55 -10.19
CA ASP A 166 11.19 1.89 -10.28
C ASP A 166 11.66 2.52 -8.95
N ASP A 167 12.72 1.93 -8.38
CA ASP A 167 13.29 2.31 -7.09
C ASP A 167 13.79 3.76 -7.07
N SER A 168 14.17 4.33 -8.21
CA SER A 168 14.66 5.73 -8.32
C SER A 168 13.57 6.73 -7.94
N HIS A 169 12.32 6.47 -8.32
CA HIS A 169 11.16 7.30 -8.02
C HIS A 169 10.67 7.15 -6.57
N SER A 170 11.18 6.18 -5.83
CA SER A 170 10.88 5.96 -4.40
C SER A 170 12.14 5.95 -3.52
N SER A 171 13.24 6.53 -3.99
CA SER A 171 14.55 6.47 -3.33
C SER A 171 14.56 7.00 -1.89
N MET A 172 13.72 7.99 -1.59
CA MET A 172 13.59 8.57 -0.25
C MET A 172 13.10 7.54 0.79
N PHE A 173 12.25 6.59 0.39
CA PHE A 173 11.71 5.55 1.28
C PHE A 173 12.81 4.62 1.80
N TRP A 174 13.89 4.44 1.04
CA TRP A 174 15.00 3.57 1.39
C TRP A 174 15.92 4.16 2.47
N LYS A 175 15.76 5.44 2.79
CA LYS A 175 16.46 6.11 3.89
C LYS A 175 15.76 5.89 5.24
N PHE A 176 14.56 5.31 5.26
CA PHE A 176 13.79 5.09 6.48
C PHE A 176 14.27 3.86 7.25
N LYS A 177 14.36 3.98 8.57
CA LYS A 177 14.59 2.86 9.48
C LYS A 177 13.24 2.29 9.92
N TYR A 178 13.04 0.99 9.71
CA TYR A 178 11.84 0.25 10.14
C TYR A 178 12.24 -1.17 10.54
#